data_AF-A0A0E3YD40-F1
#
_entry.id   AF-A0A0E3YD40-F1
#
_cell.length_a   1.000
_cell.length_b   1.000
_cell.length_c   1.000
_cell.angle_alpha   90.00
_cell.angle_beta   90.00
_cell.angle_gamma   90.00
#
_symmetry.space_group_name_H-M   'P 1'
#
loop_
_entity.id
_entity.type
_entity.pdbx_description
1 polymer ?
#
loop_
_entity_poly.entity_id
_entity_poly.type
_entity_poly.pdbx_seq_one_letter_code
_entity_poly.pdbx_strand_id
1 'polypeptide(L)' 'MTIRLTRLEDALADSPGPVSRNVGATLVAARATLEGSLRTPLSPAQHAQAQSLMQAVQAAEAILESISRRYSTSYGK' A
#
# COMPACT_ATOMS: atom_id res chain seq x y z
N MET A 1 -15.52 18.96 8.30
CA MET A 1 -15.11 17.80 9.11
C MET A 1 -14.90 16.61 8.19
N THR A 2 -13.67 16.18 7.97
CA THR A 2 -13.40 14.86 7.38
C THR A 2 -13.47 13.83 8.50
N ILE A 3 -14.48 12.97 8.47
CA ILE A 3 -14.59 11.82 9.39
C ILE A 3 -13.45 10.87 9.02
N ARG A 4 -12.51 10.65 9.94
CA ARG A 4 -11.45 9.66 9.82
C ARG A 4 -12.03 8.34 10.33
N LEU A 5 -12.03 7.30 9.49
CA LEU A 5 -12.75 6.04 9.76
C LEU A 5 -11.79 4.93 10.20
N THR A 6 -10.47 5.10 10.02
CA THR A 6 -9.47 4.09 10.32
C THR A 6 -8.22 4.65 11.00
N ARG A 7 -7.53 3.81 11.79
CA ARG A 7 -6.25 4.17 12.45
C ARG A 7 -5.17 4.62 11.46
N LEU A 8 -5.19 4.09 10.24
CA LEU A 8 -4.25 4.47 9.18
C LEU A 8 -4.53 5.90 8.70
N GLU A 9 -5.80 6.27 8.52
CA GLU A 9 -6.19 7.63 8.15
C GLU A 9 -5.88 8.65 9.26
N ASP A 10 -6.02 8.26 10.53
CA ASP A 10 -5.61 9.09 11.66
C ASP A 10 -4.11 9.36 11.67
N ALA A 11 -3.30 8.30 11.50
CA ALA A 11 -1.85 8.43 11.44
C ALA A 11 -1.39 9.26 10.22
N LEU A 12 -2.02 9.07 9.06
CA LEU A 12 -1.73 9.85 7.85
C LEU A 12 -2.11 11.32 7.98
N ALA A 13 -3.13 11.65 8.77
CA ALA A 13 -3.52 13.03 8.98
C ALA A 13 -2.67 13.75 10.04
N ASP A 14 -2.08 13.02 10.97
CA ASP A 14 -1.12 13.55 11.95
C ASP A 14 0.28 13.74 11.32
N SER A 15 0.77 12.73 10.61
CA SER A 15 2.12 12.70 10.05
C SER A 15 2.13 12.10 8.63
N PRO A 16 1.61 12.81 7.61
CA PRO A 16 1.40 12.26 6.27
C PRO A 16 2.70 11.76 5.62
N GLY A 17 3.78 12.53 5.69
CA GLY A 17 5.05 12.17 5.06
C GLY A 17 5.68 10.88 5.62
N PRO A 18 5.95 10.79 6.93
CA PRO A 18 6.53 9.59 7.54
C PRO A 18 5.66 8.34 7.40
N VAL A 19 4.34 8.47 7.60
CA VAL A 19 3.42 7.32 7.55
C VAL A 19 3.30 6.79 6.12
N SER A 20 3.11 7.67 5.12
CA SER A 20 3.08 7.26 3.72
C SER A 20 4.38 6.60 3.28
N ARG A 21 5.55 7.10 3.73
CA ARG A 21 6.84 6.48 3.42
C ARG A 21 6.98 5.08 4.02
N ASN A 22 6.61 4.89 5.29
CA ASN A 22 6.72 3.59 5.96
C ASN A 22 5.79 2.54 5.35
N VAL A 23 4.53 2.91 5.08
CA VAL A 23 3.57 2.02 4.43
C VAL A 23 4.02 1.72 2.99
N GLY A 24 4.49 2.72 2.26
CA GLY A 24 5.03 2.55 0.91
C GLY A 24 6.23 1.60 0.87
N ALA A 25 7.19 1.74 1.80
CA ALA A 25 8.33 0.83 1.90
C ALA A 25 7.90 -0.63 2.18
N THR A 26 6.86 -0.81 3.00
CA THR A 26 6.30 -2.13 3.32
C THR A 26 5.65 -2.77 2.08
N LEU A 27 4.89 -1.99 1.31
CA LEU A 27 4.26 -2.46 0.07
C LEU A 27 5.31 -2.83 -0.99
N VAL A 28 6.37 -2.03 -1.12
CA VAL A 28 7.50 -2.33 -2.02
C VAL A 28 8.21 -3.63 -1.63
N ALA A 29 8.46 -3.86 -0.34
CA ALA A 29 9.06 -5.10 0.14
C ALA A 29 8.14 -6.32 -0.11
N ALA A 30 6.83 -6.18 0.11
CA ALA A 30 5.85 -7.21 -0.19
C ALA A 30 5.81 -7.54 -1.70
N ARG A 31 5.85 -6.52 -2.56
CA ARG A 31 5.93 -6.69 -4.01
C ARG A 31 7.18 -7.45 -4.43
N ALA A 32 8.35 -7.07 -3.93
CA ALA A 32 9.61 -7.76 -4.22
C ALA A 32 9.58 -9.23 -3.79
N THR A 33 8.96 -9.54 -2.64
CA THR A 33 8.79 -10.91 -2.14
C THR A 33 7.87 -11.73 -3.05
N LEU A 34 6.76 -11.14 -3.51
CA LEU A 34 5.81 -11.78 -4.42
C LEU A 34 6.42 -11.98 -5.81
N GLU A 35 7.15 -10.99 -6.34
CA GLU A 35 7.90 -11.12 -7.60
C GLU A 35 8.94 -12.24 -7.52
N GLY A 36 9.65 -12.35 -6.40
CA GLY A 36 10.58 -13.45 -6.14
C GLY A 36 9.88 -14.81 -6.13
N SER A 37 8.71 -14.88 -5.50
CA SER A 37 7.91 -16.11 -5.42
C SER A 37 7.32 -16.52 -6.78
N LEU A 38 6.92 -15.57 -7.63
CA LEU A 38 6.42 -15.85 -8.98
C LEU A 38 7.52 -16.33 -9.94
N ARG A 39 8.80 -16.10 -9.62
CA ARG A 39 9.95 -16.60 -10.39
C ARG A 39 10.33 -18.04 -10.04
N THR A 40 9.78 -18.61 -8.97
CA THR A 40 10.01 -20.01 -8.62
C THR A 40 8.89 -20.89 -9.21
N PRO A 41 9.17 -22.16 -9.49
CA PRO A 41 8.13 -23.09 -9.91
C PRO A 41 7.14 -23.29 -8.76
N LEU A 42 5.95 -22.71 -8.90
CA LEU A 42 4.82 -22.83 -7.99
C LEU A 42 3.78 -23.79 -8.57
N SER A 43 3.01 -24.43 -7.69
CA SER A 43 1.79 -25.12 -8.14
C SER A 43 0.78 -24.10 -8.72
N PRO A 44 -0.13 -24.50 -9.62
CA PRO A 44 -1.10 -23.59 -10.21
C PRO A 44 -1.94 -22.82 -9.17
N ALA A 45 -2.30 -23.45 -8.06
CA ALA A 45 -3.04 -22.82 -6.97
C ALA A 45 -2.22 -21.75 -6.25
N GLN A 46 -0.95 -22.01 -5.98
CA GLN A 46 -0.03 -21.05 -5.37
C GLN A 46 0.27 -19.88 -6.33
N HIS A 47 0.37 -20.15 -7.62
CA HIS A 47 0.57 -19.10 -8.62
C HIS A 47 -0.65 -18.17 -8.70
N ALA A 48 -1.88 -18.73 -8.73
CA ALA A 48 -3.11 -17.94 -8.69
C ALA A 48 -3.22 -17.10 -7.40
N GLN A 49 -2.83 -17.68 -6.26
CA GLN A 49 -2.78 -16.95 -4.98
C GLN A 49 -1.76 -15.81 -5.02
N ALA A 50 -0.53 -16.06 -5.51
CA ALA A 50 0.51 -15.06 -5.63
C ALA A 50 0.11 -13.92 -6.57
N GLN A 51 -0.60 -14.22 -7.67
CA GLN A 51 -1.17 -13.19 -8.55
C GLN A 51 -2.25 -12.36 -7.85
N SER A 52 -3.16 -12.98 -7.10
CA SER A 52 -4.18 -12.26 -6.32
C SER A 52 -3.54 -11.33 -5.27
N LEU A 53 -2.50 -11.81 -4.57
CA LEU A 53 -1.73 -10.99 -3.63
C LEU A 53 -1.01 -9.83 -4.33
N MET A 54 -0.45 -10.05 -5.52
CA MET A 54 0.17 -8.99 -6.31
C MET A 54 -0.83 -7.89 -6.68
N GLN A 55 -2.04 -8.26 -7.12
CA GLN A 55 -3.11 -7.31 -7.41
C GLN A 55 -3.54 -6.54 -6.15
N ALA A 56 -3.62 -7.21 -4.99
CA ALA A 56 -3.93 -6.56 -3.73
C ALA A 56 -2.87 -5.53 -3.31
N VAL A 57 -1.57 -5.84 -3.49
CA VAL A 57 -0.47 -4.91 -3.21
C VAL A 57 -0.54 -3.69 -4.14
N GLN A 58 -0.77 -3.90 -5.44
CA GLN A 58 -0.94 -2.81 -6.41
C GLN A 58 -2.14 -1.90 -6.06
N ALA A 59 -3.27 -2.49 -5.66
CA ALA A 59 -4.43 -1.74 -5.21
C ALA A 59 -4.12 -0.92 -3.95
N ALA A 60 -3.39 -1.50 -2.99
CA ALA A 60 -2.97 -0.81 -1.78
C ALA A 60 -2.01 0.36 -2.07
N GLU A 61 -1.08 0.21 -3.02
CA GLU A 61 -0.20 1.31 -3.48
C GLU A 61 -1.03 2.46 -4.07
N ALA A 62 -2.02 2.17 -4.93
CA ALA A 62 -2.89 3.17 -5.53
C ALA A 62 -3.76 3.91 -4.49
N ILE A 63 -4.29 3.18 -3.50
CA ILE A 63 -5.05 3.77 -2.38
C ILE A 63 -4.14 4.69 -1.57
N LEU A 64 -2.93 4.22 -1.22
CA LEU A 64 -1.97 5.02 -0.45
C LEU A 64 -1.58 6.30 -1.20
N GLU A 65 -1.35 6.23 -2.52
CA GLU A 65 -1.04 7.39 -3.35
C GLU A 65 -2.20 8.39 -3.37
N SER A 66 -3.44 7.90 -3.53
CA SER A 66 -4.66 8.73 -3.49
C SER A 66 -4.81 9.45 -2.14
N ILE A 67 -4.65 8.73 -1.03
CA ILE A 67 -4.75 9.28 0.31
C ILE A 67 -3.61 10.28 0.58
N SER A 68 -2.38 9.95 0.17
CA SER A 68 -1.21 10.83 0.34
C SER A 68 -1.39 12.14 -0.44
N ARG A 69 -1.89 12.08 -1.67
CA ARG A 69 -2.22 13.28 -2.46
C ARG A 69 -3.26 14.14 -1.75
N ARG A 70 -4.32 13.54 -1.22
CA ARG A 70 -5.37 14.25 -0.47
C ARG A 70 -4.82 14.98 0.75
N TYR A 71 -3.93 14.35 1.52
CA TYR A 71 -3.34 14.99 2.69
C TYR A 71 -2.28 16.03 2.32
N SER A 72 -1.52 15.82 1.24
CA SER A 72 -0.55 16.81 0.74
C SER A 72 -1.23 18.08 0.21
N THR A 73 -2.41 17.98 -0.40
CA THR A 73 -3.17 19.14 -0.90
C THR A 73 -4.02 19.81 0.18
N SER A 74 -4.49 19.08 1.21
CA SER A 74 -5.25 19.68 2.32
C SER A 74 -4.41 20.29 3.44
N TYR A 75 -3.18 19.81 3.69
CA TYR A 75 -2.32 20.29 4.79
C TYR A 75 -1.04 20.98 4.31
N GLY A 76 -0.86 21.20 3.01
CA GLY A 76 0.19 22.06 2.45
C GLY A 76 -0.13 23.54 2.69
N LYS A 77 0.00 23.99 3.94
CA LYS A 77 0.08 25.40 4.33
C LYS A 77 1.08 25.57 5.45
#